data_AF-A0A966K814-F1
#
_entry.id   AF-A0A966K814-F1
#
_cell.length_a   1.000
_cell.length_b   1.000
_cell.length_c   1.000
_cell.angle_alpha   90.00
_cell.angle_beta   90.00
_cell.angle_gamma   90.00
#
_symmetry.space_group_name_H-M   'P 1'
#
loop_
_entity.id
_entity.type
_entity.pdbx_description
1 polymer ?
#
loop_
_entity_poly.entity_id
_entity_poly.type
_entity_poly.pdbx_seq_one_letter_code
_entity_poly.pdbx_strand_id
1 'polypeptide(L)' 'MSLEKAIKHKKEFRRQYYGAGKFDRTCRPHGSCPYCYSNRTHRNVRRMLSVATDNEFGS' A
#
# COMPACT_ATOMS: atom_id res chain seq x y z
N MET A 1 -4.23 -18.46 3.73
CA MET A 1 -5.47 -18.78 2.99
C MET A 1 -5.41 -20.27 2.65
N SER A 2 -6.42 -21.06 3.03
CA SER A 2 -6.50 -22.48 2.63
C SER A 2 -6.84 -22.61 1.13
N LEU A 3 -6.39 -23.69 0.48
CA LEU A 3 -6.54 -23.95 -0.96
C LEU A 3 -8.02 -24.03 -1.38
N GLU A 4 -8.86 -24.70 -0.59
CA GLU A 4 -10.29 -24.86 -0.87
C GLU A 4 -11.02 -23.52 -0.96
N LYS A 5 -10.66 -22.58 -0.08
CA LYS A 5 -11.19 -21.21 -0.09
C LYS A 5 -10.71 -20.44 -1.32
N ALA A 6 -9.52 -20.75 -1.86
CA ALA A 6 -9.03 -20.13 -3.09
C ALA A 6 -9.83 -20.62 -4.30
N ILE A 7 -10.08 -21.92 -4.42
CA ILE A 7 -10.86 -22.55 -5.51
C ILE A 7 -12.29 -22.00 -5.55
N LYS A 8 -12.98 -21.95 -4.40
CA LYS A 8 -14.36 -21.40 -4.30
C LYS A 8 -14.48 -19.97 -4.86
N HIS A 9 -13.42 -19.18 -4.74
CA HIS A 9 -13.40 -17.78 -5.17
C HIS A 9 -12.61 -17.55 -6.46
N LYS A 10 -12.27 -18.59 -7.22
CA LYS A 10 -11.49 -18.51 -8.48
C LYS A 10 -10.14 -17.79 -8.30
N LYS A 11 -9.46 -18.05 -7.17
CA LYS A 11 -8.18 -17.43 -6.76
C LYS A 11 -7.05 -18.44 -6.66
N GLU A 12 -7.27 -19.69 -7.07
CA GLU A 12 -6.29 -20.77 -7.09
C GLU A 12 -5.05 -20.45 -7.94
N PHE A 13 -5.22 -19.65 -9.00
CA PHE A 13 -4.12 -19.18 -9.86
C PHE A 13 -3.38 -17.96 -9.30
N ARG A 14 -3.86 -17.35 -8.20
CA ARG A 14 -3.28 -16.13 -7.67
C ARG A 14 -1.97 -16.46 -6.97
N ARG A 15 -0.88 -15.79 -7.38
CA ARG A 15 0.40 -15.86 -6.67
C ARG A 15 0.20 -15.51 -5.19
N GLN A 16 0.79 -16.31 -4.30
CA GLN A 16 0.76 -16.02 -2.87
C GLN A 16 1.37 -14.64 -2.61
N TYR A 17 0.63 -13.80 -1.90
CA TYR A 17 1.14 -12.50 -1.49
C TYR A 17 2.05 -12.70 -0.28
N TYR A 18 3.36 -12.55 -0.50
CA TYR A 18 4.34 -12.73 0.58
C TYR A 18 4.46 -11.51 1.51
N GLY A 19 3.86 -10.37 1.15
CA GLY A 19 3.96 -9.14 1.93
C GLY A 19 5.37 -8.55 1.95
N ALA A 20 5.50 -7.23 1.85
CA ALA A 20 6.80 -6.55 1.87
C ALA A 20 7.59 -6.86 3.16
N GLY A 21 6.89 -7.07 4.29
CA GLY A 21 7.51 -7.35 5.59
C GLY A 21 8.25 -8.69 5.71
N LYS A 22 8.16 -9.59 4.72
CA LYS A 22 8.96 -10.83 4.70
C LYS A 22 10.36 -10.65 4.10
N PHE A 23 10.55 -9.65 3.24
CA PHE A 23 11.81 -9.45 2.53
C PHE A 23 12.85 -8.75 3.40
N ASP A 24 12.43 -7.73 4.16
CA ASP A 24 13.34 -6.97 5.02
C ASP A 24 12.64 -6.49 6.31
N ARG A 25 13.42 -6.29 7.37
CA ARG A 25 12.95 -5.77 8.66
C ARG A 25 12.36 -4.36 8.54
N THR A 26 12.94 -3.51 7.71
CA THR A 26 12.50 -2.12 7.47
C THR A 26 11.21 -2.03 6.65
N CYS A 27 10.84 -3.08 5.91
CA CYS A 27 9.61 -3.14 5.10
C CYS A 27 8.35 -3.52 5.90
N ARG A 28 8.48 -3.80 7.20
CA ARG A 28 7.36 -4.10 8.10
C ARG A 28 6.45 -2.88 8.33
N PRO A 29 5.21 -3.07 8.83
CA PRO A 29 4.41 -1.96 9.35
C PRO A 29 5.25 -1.10 10.31
N HIS A 30 5.19 0.23 10.13
CA HIS A 30 6.02 1.21 10.87
C HIS A 30 7.55 1.09 10.69
N GLY A 31 8.03 0.23 9.81
CA GLY A 31 9.45 0.16 9.47
C GLY A 31 9.92 1.33 8.58
N SER A 32 11.24 1.53 8.54
CA SER A 32 11.92 2.67 7.94
C SER A 32 12.13 2.61 6.42
N CYS A 33 11.58 1.60 5.72
CA CYS A 33 11.74 1.49 4.27
C CYS A 33 11.09 2.70 3.55
N PRO A 34 11.86 3.53 2.81
CA PRO A 34 11.34 4.76 2.20
C PRO A 34 10.32 4.47 1.10
N TYR A 35 10.55 3.43 0.29
CA TYR A 35 9.60 2.99 -0.74
C TYR A 35 8.27 2.52 -0.14
N CYS A 36 8.32 1.75 0.95
CA CYS A 36 7.10 1.31 1.63
C CYS A 36 6.41 2.49 2.34
N TYR A 37 7.17 3.44 2.89
CA TYR A 37 6.64 4.63 3.53
C TYR A 37 5.86 5.49 2.54
N SER A 38 6.45 5.83 1.39
CA SER A 38 5.79 6.65 0.36
C SER A 38 4.50 5.98 -0.15
N ASN A 39 4.51 4.66 -0.38
CA ASN A 39 3.32 3.92 -0.79
C ASN A 39 2.19 3.97 0.26
N ARG A 40 2.54 3.90 1.56
CA ARG A 40 1.57 3.95 2.67
C ARG A 40 0.98 5.35 2.86
N THR A 41 1.76 6.41 2.65
CA THR A 41 1.35 7.80 2.86
C THR A 41 0.78 8.46 1.60
N HIS A 42 0.93 7.85 0.43
CA HIS A 42 0.52 8.37 -0.88
C HIS A 42 -0.90 8.96 -0.92
N ARG A 43 -1.88 8.31 -0.28
CA ARG A 43 -3.25 8.83 -0.22
C ARG A 43 -3.35 10.14 0.56
N ASN A 44 -2.64 10.24 1.68
CA ASN A 44 -2.63 11.44 2.52
C ASN A 44 -1.86 12.56 1.82
N VAL A 45 -0.72 12.25 1.20
CA VAL A 45 0.05 13.20 0.41
C VAL A 45 -0.80 13.79 -0.72
N ARG A 46 -1.51 12.95 -1.49
CA ARG A 46 -2.43 13.44 -2.53
C ARG A 46 -3.54 14.35 -1.99
N ARG A 47 -4.10 14.04 -0.81
CA ARG A 47 -5.09 14.89 -0.16
C ARG A 47 -4.50 16.24 0.26
N MET A 48 -3.29 16.25 0.84
CA MET A 48 -2.63 17.50 1.22
C MET A 48 -2.30 18.34 -0.01
N LEU A 49 -1.83 17.71 -1.09
CA LEU A 49 -1.54 18.38 -2.34
C LEU A 49 -2.79 18.96 -2.99
N SER A 50 -3.92 18.23 -3.04
CA SER A 50 -5.16 18.78 -3.59
C SER A 50 -5.65 19.98 -2.77
N VAL A 51 -5.55 19.92 -1.43
CA VAL A 51 -5.88 21.05 -0.58
C VAL A 51 -4.92 22.24 -0.82
N ALA A 52 -3.63 21.99 -1.03
CA ALA A 52 -2.67 23.04 -1.33
C ALA A 52 -2.95 23.72 -2.68
N THR A 53 -3.26 22.93 -3.73
CA THR A 53 -3.59 23.49 -5.05
C THR A 53 -4.85 24.33 -5.04
N ASP A 54 -5.87 23.93 -4.26
CA ASP A 54 -7.12 24.70 -4.14
C ASP A 54 -6.90 26.06 -3.47
N ASN A 55 -5.88 26.18 -2.60
CA ASN A 55 -5.54 27.44 -1.92
C ASN A 55 -4.73 28.41 -2.80
N GLU A 56 -3.98 27.92 -3.79
CA GLU A 56 -3.13 28.77 -4.65
C GLU A 56 -3.88 29.44 -5.82
N PHE A 57 -4.99 28.85 -6.28
CA PHE A 57 -5.80 29.40 -7.38
C PHE A 57 -7.02 30.22 -6.90
N GLY A 58 -7.22 30.33 -5.58
CA GLY A 58 -8.35 31.02 -4.95
C GLY A 58 -8.03 32.41 -4.39
N SER A 59 -6.89 33.00 -4.75
CA SER A 59 -6.44 34.35 -4.33
C SER A 59 -6.18 35.26 -5.52
#